data_AF-A0A496B359-F1
#
_entry.id   AF-A0A496B359-F1
#
_cell.length_a   1.000
_cell.length_b   1.000
_cell.length_c   1.000
_cell.angle_alpha   90.00
_cell.angle_beta   90.00
_cell.angle_gamma   90.00
#
_symmetry.space_group_name_H-M   'P 1'
#
loop_
_entity.id
_entity.type
_entity.pdbx_description
1 polymer ?
#
loop_
_entity_poly.entity_id
_entity_poly.type
_entity_poly.pdbx_seq_one_letter_code
_entity_poly.pdbx_strand_id
1 'polypeptide(L)'
;MQESSVWQHQREKFMAQGIEQGAKEATCRNLLTILNTKFHREAVRALTPALENIDDLQRLEQLLLIAVNVKSLEDFTAVLFE
;
A
#
# COMPACT_ATOMS: atom_id res chain seq x y z
N MET A 1 -40.35 -7.94 2.62
CA MET A 1 -39.35 -8.70 1.85
C MET A 1 -38.07 -8.71 2.67
N GLN A 2 -37.67 -9.85 3.24
CA GLN A 2 -36.33 -10.00 3.82
C GLN A 2 -35.37 -10.18 2.64
N GLU A 3 -34.31 -9.38 2.57
CA GLU A 3 -33.25 -9.62 1.61
C GLU A 3 -32.70 -11.04 1.85
N SER A 4 -32.57 -11.83 0.78
CA SER A 4 -31.97 -13.16 0.88
C SER A 4 -30.60 -13.07 1.53
N SER A 5 -30.27 -14.03 2.41
CA SER A 5 -28.97 -14.12 3.09
C SER A 5 -27.79 -13.97 2.12
N VAL A 6 -27.93 -14.43 0.87
CA VAL A 6 -26.91 -14.28 -0.20
C VAL A 6 -26.60 -12.80 -0.49
N TRP A 7 -27.60 -11.93 -0.56
CA TRP A 7 -27.41 -10.51 -0.83
C TRP A 7 -26.71 -9.79 0.32
N GLN A 8 -27.01 -10.19 1.56
CA GLN A 8 -26.33 -9.65 2.74
C GLN A 8 -24.84 -9.98 2.73
N HIS A 9 -24.50 -11.26 2.56
CA HIS A 9 -23.11 -11.72 2.48
C HIS A 9 -22.35 -11.06 1.31
N GLN A 10 -22.99 -10.90 0.16
CA GLN A 10 -22.35 -10.27 -0.99
C GLN A 10 -22.03 -8.79 -0.73
N ARG A 11 -22.93 -8.05 -0.07
CA ARG A 11 -22.66 -6.66 0.34
C ARG A 11 -21.53 -6.56 1.35
N GLU A 12 -21.52 -7.43 2.35
CA GLU A 12 -20.44 -7.47 3.35
C GLU A 12 -19.08 -7.71 2.69
N LYS A 13 -19.01 -8.65 1.75
CA LYS A 13 -17.79 -8.91 0.97
C LYS A 13 -17.35 -7.69 0.17
N PHE A 14 -18.26 -7.01 -0.52
CA PHE A 14 -17.93 -5.78 -1.26
C PHE A 14 -17.44 -4.67 -0.35
N MET A 15 -18.05 -4.50 0.82
CA MET A 15 -17.61 -3.49 1.79
C MET A 15 -16.21 -3.81 2.35
N ALA A 16 -15.95 -5.08 2.69
CA ALA A 16 -14.64 -5.51 3.16
C ALA A 16 -13.56 -5.26 2.10
N GLN A 17 -13.84 -5.60 0.83
CA GLN A 17 -12.93 -5.32 -0.30
C GLN A 17 -12.68 -3.82 -0.47
N GLY A 18 -13.70 -2.98 -0.33
CA GLY A 18 -13.56 -1.53 -0.41
C GLY A 18 -12.70 -0.94 0.70
N ILE A 19 -12.86 -1.44 1.94
CA ILE A 19 -12.04 -1.03 3.09
C ILE A 19 -10.57 -1.44 2.87
N GLU A 20 -10.34 -2.68 2.45
CA GLU A 20 -9.00 -3.18 2.18
C GLU A 20 -8.32 -2.40 1.05
N GLN A 21 -9.03 -2.14 -0.06
CA GLN A 21 -8.50 -1.34 -1.16
C GLN A 21 -8.17 0.09 -0.72
N GLY A 22 -9.05 0.72 0.06
CA GLY A 22 -8.81 2.06 0.60
C GLY A 22 -7.59 2.10 1.54
N ALA A 23 -7.40 1.07 2.36
CA ALA A 23 -6.22 0.94 3.22
C ALA A 23 -4.93 0.81 2.38
N LYS A 24 -4.94 -0.02 1.32
CA LYS A 24 -3.78 -0.17 0.42
C LYS A 24 -3.41 1.15 -0.26
N GLU A 25 -4.38 1.85 -0.82
CA GLU A 25 -4.17 3.15 -1.48
C GLU A 25 -3.63 4.21 -0.50
N ALA A 26 -4.17 4.25 0.72
CA ALA A 26 -3.70 5.16 1.76
C ALA A 26 -2.25 4.83 2.18
N THR A 27 -1.95 3.56 2.42
CA THR A 27 -0.60 3.12 2.82
C THR A 27 0.43 3.40 1.73
N CYS A 28 0.12 3.09 0.47
CA CYS A 28 1.00 3.40 -0.66
C CYS A 28 1.27 4.91 -0.79
N ARG A 29 0.24 5.75 -0.66
CA ARG A 29 0.37 7.22 -0.66
C ARG A 29 1.24 7.74 0.48
N ASN A 30 1.05 7.21 1.68
CA ASN A 30 1.84 7.58 2.85
C ASN A 30 3.32 7.19 2.66
N LEU A 31 3.57 6.01 2.13
CA LEU A 31 4.90 5.51 1.84
C LEU A 31 5.62 6.40 0.81
N LEU A 32 4.96 6.73 -0.30
CA LEU A 32 5.49 7.67 -1.29
C LEU A 32 5.75 9.05 -0.69
N THR A 33 4.88 9.53 0.20
CA THR A 33 5.06 10.82 0.88
C THR A 33 6.32 10.83 1.75
N ILE A 34 6.55 9.77 2.52
CA ILE A 34 7.74 9.61 3.38
C ILE A 34 9.00 9.55 2.52
N LEU A 35 9.02 8.71 1.48
CA LEU A 35 10.18 8.59 0.59
C LEU A 35 10.50 9.90 -0.12
N ASN A 36 9.50 10.62 -0.64
CA ASN A 36 9.69 11.93 -1.27
C ASN A 36 10.16 13.02 -0.29
N THR A 37 9.93 12.85 1.01
CA THR A 37 10.46 13.76 2.03
C THR A 37 11.95 13.52 2.29
N LYS A 38 12.43 12.29 2.09
CA LYS A 38 13.79 11.86 2.42
C LYS A 38 14.74 11.83 1.22
N PHE A 39 14.21 11.57 0.03
CA PHE A 39 14.99 11.24 -1.16
C PHE A 39 14.54 12.03 -2.39
N HIS A 40 15.35 12.00 -3.45
CA HIS A 40 15.08 12.73 -4.68
C HIS A 40 13.77 12.28 -5.34
N ARG A 41 12.87 13.22 -5.64
CA ARG A 41 11.51 12.95 -6.12
C ARG A 41 11.46 12.09 -7.37
N GLU A 42 12.36 12.30 -8.33
CA GLU A 42 12.37 11.52 -9.58
C GLU A 42 12.79 10.06 -9.34
N ALA A 43 13.70 9.83 -8.40
CA ALA A 43 14.13 8.49 -8.03
C ALA A 43 13.01 7.74 -7.30
N VAL A 44 12.28 8.42 -6.41
CA VAL A 44 11.09 7.85 -5.75
C VAL A 44 9.97 7.56 -6.75
N ARG A 45 9.75 8.45 -7.73
CA ARG A 45 8.75 8.27 -8.79
C ARG A 45 9.01 7.01 -9.61
N ALA A 46 10.27 6.62 -9.80
CA ALA A 46 10.61 5.38 -10.49
C ALA A 46 10.14 4.12 -9.74
N LEU A 47 9.93 4.20 -8.41
CA LEU A 47 9.45 3.09 -7.59
C LEU A 47 7.92 3.00 -7.50
N THR A 48 7.19 4.04 -7.92
CA THR A 48 5.72 4.09 -7.82
C THR A 48 5.02 2.88 -8.45
N PRO A 49 5.36 2.44 -9.68
CA PRO A 49 4.68 1.28 -10.28
C PRO A 49 4.92 -0.03 -9.50
N ALA A 50 6.09 -0.20 -8.89
CA ALA A 50 6.39 -1.38 -8.09
C ALA A 50 5.56 -1.39 -6.80
N LEU A 51 5.41 -0.24 -6.15
CA LEU A 51 4.62 -0.09 -4.92
C LEU A 51 3.11 -0.22 -5.17
N GLU A 52 2.60 0.31 -6.29
CA GLU A 52 1.18 0.19 -6.67
C GLU A 52 0.79 -1.24 -7.07
N ASN A 53 1.74 -2.06 -7.52
CA ASN A 53 1.52 -3.48 -7.83
C ASN A 53 1.53 -4.40 -6.60
N ILE A 54 1.76 -3.88 -5.39
CA ILE A 54 1.72 -4.70 -4.17
C ILE A 54 0.27 -4.85 -3.72
N ASP A 55 -0.28 -6.05 -3.91
CA ASP A 55 -1.63 -6.39 -3.49
C ASP A 55 -1.76 -6.69 -1.99
N ASP A 56 -0.65 -7.02 -1.33
CA ASP A 56 -0.61 -7.37 0.09
C ASP A 56 -0.49 -6.11 0.97
N LEU A 57 -1.57 -5.80 1.70
CA LEU A 57 -1.62 -4.69 2.65
C LEU A 57 -0.57 -4.82 3.76
N GLN A 58 -0.34 -6.03 4.26
CA GLN A 58 0.63 -6.27 5.34
C GLN A 58 2.06 -5.99 4.84
N ARG A 59 2.36 -6.34 3.59
CA ARG A 59 3.64 -6.00 2.96
C ARG A 59 3.80 -4.49 2.81
N LEU A 60 2.75 -3.77 2.40
CA LEU A 60 2.78 -2.30 2.32
C LEU A 60 3.01 -1.64 3.69
N GLU A 61 2.39 -2.14 4.76
CA GLU A 61 2.59 -1.65 6.12
C GLU A 61 4.02 -1.87 6.63
N GLN A 62 4.62 -3.03 6.34
CA GLN A 62 6.03 -3.29 6.66
C GLN A 62 6.95 -2.31 5.93
N LEU A 63 6.74 -2.13 4.62
CA LEU A 63 7.53 -1.19 3.82
C LEU A 63 7.36 0.25 4.31
N LEU A 64 6.18 0.63 4.81
CA LEU A 64 5.95 1.96 5.41
C LEU A 64 6.86 2.16 6.65
N LEU A 65 6.94 1.17 7.53
CA LEU A 65 7.80 1.22 8.72
C LEU A 65 9.29 1.25 8.34
N ILE A 66 9.68 0.51 7.29
CA ILE A 66 11.04 0.52 6.76
C ILE A 66 11.37 1.90 6.17
N ALA A 67 10.47 2.49 5.37
CA ALA A 67 10.64 3.80 4.74
C ALA A 67 10.96 4.92 5.76
N VAL A 68 10.39 4.84 6.97
CA VAL A 68 10.70 5.77 8.07
C VAL A 68 12.17 5.68 8.48
N ASN A 69 12.75 4.49 8.52
CA ASN A 69 14.04 4.23 9.18
C ASN A 69 15.25 4.11 8.23
N VAL A 70 15.05 3.72 6.97
CA VAL A 70 16.11 3.55 5.96
C VAL A 70 16.98 4.79 5.79
N LYS A 71 18.28 4.57 5.53
CA LYS A 71 19.28 5.65 5.38
C LYS A 71 19.51 6.05 3.93
N SER A 72 19.20 5.18 2.98
CA SER A 72 19.30 5.43 1.56
C SER A 72 18.07 4.90 0.81
N LEU A 73 17.89 5.37 -0.43
CA LEU A 73 16.83 4.85 -1.30
C LEU A 73 17.20 3.47 -1.83
N GLU A 74 18.50 3.19 -1.96
CA GLU A 74 19.07 1.89 -2.34
C GLU A 74 18.72 0.82 -1.29
N ASP A 75 18.89 1.11 0.01
CA ASP A 75 18.50 0.19 1.09
C ASP A 75 17.00 -0.11 1.05
N PHE A 76 16.18 0.91 0.79
CA PHE A 76 14.73 0.71 0.63
C PHE A 76 14.41 -0.16 -0.58
N THR A 77 15.09 0.10 -1.70
CA THR A 77 14.89 -0.62 -2.96
C THR A 77 15.30 -2.08 -2.84
N ALA A 78 16.38 -2.39 -2.11
CA ALA A 78 16.78 -3.76 -1.81
C ALA A 78 15.66 -4.51 -1.09
N VAL A 79 15.07 -3.91 -0.04
CA VAL A 79 13.98 -4.55 0.71
C VAL A 79 12.68 -4.62 -0.11
N LEU A 80 12.41 -3.65 -0.99
CA LEU A 80 11.23 -3.66 -1.86
C LEU A 80 11.21 -4.86 -2.83
N PHE A 81 12.38 -5.28 -3.30
CA PHE A 81 12.54 -6.33 -4.30
C PHE A 81 13.07 -7.67 -3.74
N GLU A 82 13.19 -7.80 -2.42
CA GLU A 82 13.26 -9.10 -1.72
C GLU A 82 11.89 -9.81 -1.77
#